data_AF-A0A2V0P599-F1
#
_entry.id   AF-A0A2V0P599-F1
#
_cell.length_a   1.000
_cell.length_b   1.000
_cell.length_c   1.000
_cell.angle_alpha   90.00
_cell.angle_beta   90.00
_cell.angle_gamma   90.00
#
_symmetry.space_group_name_H-M   'P 1'
#
loop_
_entity.id
_entity.type
_entity.pdbx_description
1 polymer ?
#
loop_
_entity_poly.entity_id
_entity_poly.type
_entity_poly.pdbx_seq_one_letter_code
_entity_poly.pdbx_strand_id
1 'polypeptide(L)'
;MWECLTQQHPWAQHAHYLAIMYAVAQCDERPTWPKDCRVPPAVRKLVASCWRRNPRERPSSGDLLKRLEVLLKQLPREPPPG
;
A
#
# COMPACT_ATOMS: atom_id res chain seq x y z
N MET A 1 1.47 4.08 4.43
CA MET A 1 1.33 4.05 2.95
C MET A 1 -0.11 3.86 2.50
N TRP A 2 -0.76 2.72 2.78
CA TRP A 2 -2.15 2.51 2.38
C TRP A 2 -3.09 3.59 2.93
N GLU A 3 -3.01 3.87 4.24
CA GLU A 3 -3.80 4.93 4.90
C GLU A 3 -3.60 6.30 4.26
N CYS A 4 -2.37 6.66 3.88
CA CYS A 4 -2.09 7.93 3.18
C CYS A 4 -2.76 8.00 1.79
N LEU A 5 -2.85 6.86 1.10
CA LEU A 5 -3.39 6.77 -0.25
C LEU A 5 -4.91 6.66 -0.28
N THR A 6 -5.49 6.03 0.74
CA THR A 6 -6.94 5.82 0.86
C THR A 6 -7.64 6.87 1.72
N GLN A 7 -6.88 7.57 2.57
CA GLN A 7 -7.39 8.46 3.62
C GLN A 7 -8.39 7.75 4.55
N GLN A 8 -8.19 6.46 4.77
CA GLN A 8 -9.07 5.61 5.58
C GLN A 8 -8.29 4.90 6.67
N HIS A 9 -8.99 4.53 7.75
CA HIS A 9 -8.42 3.67 8.77
C HIS A 9 -8.36 2.22 8.27
N PRO A 10 -7.20 1.54 8.34
CA PRO A 10 -7.10 0.15 7.91
C PRO A 10 -7.93 -0.75 8.84
N TRP A 11 -8.44 -1.85 8.29
CA TRP A 11 -9.16 -2.88 9.06
C TRP A 11 -10.41 -2.39 9.80
N ALA A 12 -11.05 -1.32 9.33
CA ALA A 12 -12.24 -0.73 9.97
C ALA A 12 -13.41 -1.72 10.16
N GLN A 13 -13.44 -2.83 9.41
CA GLN A 13 -14.44 -3.90 9.56
C GLN A 13 -14.20 -4.82 10.76
N HIS A 14 -13.01 -4.83 11.36
CA HIS A 14 -12.72 -5.68 12.52
C HIS A 14 -12.90 -4.88 13.82
N ALA A 15 -13.78 -5.36 14.68
CA ALA A 15 -14.07 -4.72 15.96
C ALA A 15 -12.92 -4.82 16.98
N HIS A 16 -12.03 -5.82 16.85
CA HIS A 16 -11.02 -6.13 17.84
C HIS A 16 -9.66 -6.46 17.21
N TYR A 17 -8.57 -6.06 17.87
CA TYR A 17 -7.19 -6.27 17.41
C TYR A 17 -6.84 -7.75 17.23
N LEU A 18 -7.39 -8.65 18.06
CA LEU A 18 -7.17 -10.09 17.93
C LEU A 18 -7.68 -10.64 16.59
N ALA A 19 -8.82 -10.14 16.10
CA ALA A 19 -9.35 -10.53 14.81
C ALA A 19 -8.42 -10.09 13.66
N ILE A 20 -7.83 -8.90 13.79
CA ILE A 20 -6.84 -8.39 12.82
C ILE A 20 -5.57 -9.26 12.82
N MET A 21 -5.05 -9.60 14.01
CA MET A 21 -3.88 -10.47 14.13
C MET A 21 -4.13 -11.83 13.48
N TYR A 22 -5.30 -12.43 13.72
CA TYR A 22 -5.69 -13.69 13.12
C TYR A 22 -5.81 -13.59 11.59
N ALA A 23 -6.52 -12.57 11.08
CA ALA A 23 -6.69 -12.35 9.65
C ALA A 23 -5.33 -12.18 8.93
N VAL A 24 -4.40 -11.42 9.51
CA VAL A 24 -3.08 -11.19 8.93
C VAL A 24 -2.19 -12.44 9.01
N ALA A 25 -2.11 -13.08 10.18
CA ALA A 25 -1.18 -14.18 10.43
C ALA A 25 -1.65 -15.52 9.85
N GLN A 26 -2.94 -15.81 10.00
CA GLN A 26 -3.51 -17.10 9.62
C GLN A 26 -4.10 -17.05 8.21
N CYS A 27 -4.94 -16.04 7.92
CA CYS A 27 -5.63 -15.94 6.63
C CYS A 27 -4.80 -15.26 5.52
N ASP A 28 -3.64 -14.69 5.87
CA ASP A 28 -2.82 -13.86 4.97
C ASP A 28 -3.57 -12.65 4.38
N GLU A 29 -4.62 -12.18 5.06
CA GLU A 29 -5.41 -11.06 4.58
C GLU A 29 -4.63 -9.76 4.65
N ARG A 30 -4.96 -8.82 3.75
CA ARG A 30 -4.41 -7.46 3.70
C ARG A 30 -5.52 -6.44 3.51
N PRO A 31 -5.33 -5.17 3.91
CA PRO A 31 -6.33 -4.13 3.69
C PRO A 31 -6.75 -4.06 2.21
N THR A 32 -8.05 -4.12 1.96
CA THR A 32 -8.62 -4.03 0.61
C THR A 32 -8.45 -2.60 0.08
N TRP A 33 -8.41 -2.44 -1.24
CA TRP A 33 -8.40 -1.10 -1.83
C TRP A 33 -9.84 -0.62 -2.02
N PRO A 34 -10.20 0.60 -1.58
CA PRO A 34 -11.53 1.16 -1.84
C PRO A 34 -11.77 1.26 -3.35
N LYS A 35 -13.02 1.03 -3.77
CA LYS A 35 -13.40 1.05 -5.20
C LYS A 35 -13.10 2.39 -5.86
N ASP A 36 -13.33 3.48 -5.13
CA ASP A 36 -13.19 4.85 -5.66
C ASP A 36 -11.76 5.40 -5.53
N CYS A 37 -10.84 4.62 -4.93
CA CYS A 37 -9.47 5.06 -4.67
C CYS A 37 -8.64 5.03 -5.96
N ARG A 38 -8.37 6.22 -6.52
CA ARG A 38 -7.56 6.41 -7.74
C ARG A 38 -6.06 6.36 -7.45
N VAL A 39 -5.57 5.15 -7.16
CA VAL A 39 -4.13 4.90 -6.97
C VAL A 39 -3.61 4.07 -8.15
N PRO A 40 -2.55 4.51 -8.85
CA PRO A 40 -1.97 3.77 -9.96
C PRO A 40 -1.65 2.32 -9.58
N PRO A 41 -1.90 1.32 -10.45
CA PRO A 41 -1.64 -0.10 -10.14
C PRO A 41 -0.18 -0.36 -9.71
N ALA A 42 0.77 0.37 -10.26
CA ALA A 42 2.19 0.26 -9.89
C ALA A 42 2.45 0.67 -8.43
N VAL A 43 1.77 1.73 -7.94
CA VAL A 43 1.85 2.15 -6.54
C VAL A 43 1.16 1.13 -5.64
N ARG A 44 0.00 0.59 -6.03
CA ARG A 44 -0.66 -0.49 -5.28
C ARG A 44 0.25 -1.72 -5.12
N LYS A 45 0.94 -2.12 -6.19
CA LYS A 45 1.94 -3.21 -6.16
C LYS A 45 3.11 -2.91 -5.23
N LEU A 46 3.58 -1.67 -5.21
CA LEU A 46 4.66 -1.23 -4.29
C LEU A 46 4.23 -1.38 -2.84
N VAL A 47 3.02 -0.90 -2.49
CA VAL A 47 2.46 -1.05 -1.13
C VAL A 47 2.29 -2.53 -0.77
N ALA A 48 1.71 -3.34 -1.67
CA ALA A 48 1.52 -4.77 -1.45
C ALA A 48 2.84 -5.53 -1.23
N SER A 49 3.94 -5.11 -1.87
CA SER A 49 5.25 -5.73 -1.68
C SER A 49 5.80 -5.60 -0.26
N CYS A 50 5.36 -4.59 0.51
CA CYS A 50 5.73 -4.44 1.91
C CYS A 50 5.04 -5.44 2.83
N TRP A 51 3.96 -6.06 2.36
CA TRP A 51 3.15 -6.97 3.15
C TRP A 51 3.30 -8.44 2.72
N ARG A 52 4.44 -8.81 2.13
CA ARG A 52 4.77 -10.22 1.87
C ARG A 52 4.76 -11.01 3.18
N ARG A 53 4.15 -12.20 3.13
CA ARG A 53 4.06 -13.12 4.28
C ARG A 53 5.45 -13.44 4.83
N ASN A 54 6.37 -13.82 3.93
CA ASN A 54 7.78 -14.00 4.25
C ASN A 54 8.46 -12.64 4.47
N PRO A 55 9.02 -12.37 5.68
CA PRO A 55 9.71 -11.12 5.95
C PRO A 55 10.91 -10.85 5.02
N ARG A 56 11.61 -11.89 4.57
CA ARG A 56 12.79 -11.75 3.69
C ARG A 56 12.46 -11.27 2.27
N GLU A 57 11.19 -11.37 1.87
CA GLU A 57 10.73 -10.91 0.55
C GLU A 57 10.26 -9.45 0.56
N ARG A 58 10.19 -8.84 1.73
CA ARG A 58 9.81 -7.44 1.86
C ARG A 58 10.97 -6.57 1.38
N PRO A 59 10.72 -5.54 0.56
CA PRO A 59 11.78 -4.64 0.13
C PRO A 59 12.35 -3.90 1.33
N SER A 60 13.64 -3.57 1.28
CA SER A 60 14.20 -2.58 2.20
C SER A 60 13.59 -1.20 1.92
N SER A 61 13.66 -0.30 2.90
CA SER A 61 13.23 1.08 2.69
C SER A 61 13.99 1.76 1.54
N GLY A 62 15.27 1.42 1.35
CA GLY A 62 16.08 1.92 0.23
C GLY A 62 15.61 1.41 -1.14
N ASP A 63 15.26 0.12 -1.23
CA ASP A 63 14.70 -0.44 -2.48
C ASP A 63 13.32 0.14 -2.78
N LEU A 64 12.51 0.36 -1.73
CA LEU A 64 11.20 0.97 -1.86
C LEU A 64 11.29 2.41 -2.36
N LEU A 65 12.22 3.21 -1.82
CA LEU A 65 12.47 4.58 -2.27
C LEU A 65 12.89 4.63 -3.74
N LYS A 66 13.87 3.81 -4.13
CA LYS A 66 14.33 3.72 -5.54
C LYS A 66 13.18 3.39 -6.49
N ARG A 67 12.32 2.43 -6.12
CA ARG A 67 11.14 2.07 -6.92
C ARG A 67 10.14 3.21 -6.99
N LEU A 68 9.91 3.93 -5.89
CA LEU A 68 9.01 5.08 -5.85
C LEU A 68 9.51 6.22 -6.75
N GLU A 69 10.80 6.54 -6.71
CA GLU A 69 11.41 7.56 -7.57
C GLU A 69 11.22 7.27 -9.06
N VAL A 70 11.37 6.00 -9.45
CA VAL A 70 11.10 5.57 -10.84
C VAL A 70 9.64 5.83 -11.23
N LEU A 71 8.69 5.52 -10.34
CA LEU A 71 7.27 5.79 -10.60
C LEU A 71 6.96 7.29 -10.69
N LEU A 72 7.56 8.11 -9.82
CA LEU A 72 7.37 9.57 -9.84
C LEU A 72 7.87 10.18 -11.15
N LYS A 73 8.98 9.68 -11.72
CA LYS A 73 9.50 10.14 -13.01
C LYS A 73 8.59 9.80 -14.20
N GLN A 74 7.69 8.82 -14.04
CA GLN A 74 6.74 8.42 -15.08
C GLN A 74 5.43 9.21 -15.02
N LEU A 75 5.19 9.98 -13.95
CA LEU A 75 4.00 10.82 -13.87
C LEU A 75 4.13 11.99 -14.85
N PRO A 76 3.06 12.30 -15.61
CA PRO A 76 3.04 13.53 -16.40
C PRO A 76 3.24 14.71 -15.45
N ARG A 77 4.12 15.64 -15.81
CA ARG A 77 4.23 16.91 -15.09
C ARG A 77 2.94 17.67 -15.34
N GLU A 78 2.24 18.03 -14.27
CA GLU A 78 1.11 18.95 -14.38
C GLU A 78 1.65 20.28 -14.92
N PRO A 79 1.03 20.87 -15.96
CA PRO A 79 1.41 22.20 -16.40
C PRO A 79 1.23 23.18 -15.23
N PRO A 80 2.08 24.21 -15.11
CA PRO A 80 1.95 25.19 -14.05
C PRO A 80 0.54 25.80 -14.07
N PRO A 81 -0.08 26.06 -12.90
CA PRO A 81 -1.34 26.80 -12.86
C PRO A 81 -1.09 28.17 -13.52
N GLY A 82 -1.91 28.48 -14.53
CA GLY A 82 -1.88 29.76 -15.25
C GLY A 82 -2.46 30.90 -14.44
#